data_AF-A0A543FEA4-F1
#
_entry.id   AF-A0A543FEA4-F1
#
_cell.length_a   1.000
_cell.length_b   1.000
_cell.length_c   1.000
_cell.angle_alpha   90.00
_cell.angle_beta   90.00
_cell.angle_gamma   90.00
#
_symmetry.space_group_name_H-M   'P 1'
#
loop_
_entity.id
_entity.type
_entity.pdbx_description
1 polymer ?
#
loop_
_entity_poly.entity_id
_entity_poly.type
_entity_poly.pdbx_seq_one_letter_code
_entity_poly.pdbx_strand_id
1 'polypeptide(L)'
;MKIIVLLLLAPFLWPFYLVVWCFQNPDKTKQAFGSVRESMRRHPGAWTWAVAALGLLIGIGNLFDAELGGAAAGFALVAGCMGVLLKLRRSAAADVAAAVRARADAQHLAYLRGDEWGIYGTRNRPAL
;
A
#
# COMPACT_ATOMS: atom_id res chain seq x y z
N MET A 1 7.36 36.82 -22.56
CA MET A 1 7.87 35.63 -23.29
C MET A 1 8.91 34.82 -22.51
N LYS A 2 10.02 35.40 -22.02
CA LYS A 2 11.10 34.64 -21.35
C LYS A 2 10.68 33.79 -20.13
N ILE A 3 9.76 34.30 -19.29
CA ILE A 3 9.27 33.60 -18.07
C ILE A 3 8.40 32.37 -18.42
N ILE A 4 7.58 32.48 -19.47
CA ILE A 4 6.69 31.39 -19.91
C ILE A 4 7.51 30.22 -20.49
N VAL A 5 8.57 30.53 -21.24
CA VAL A 5 9.51 29.53 -21.76
C VAL A 5 10.26 28.82 -20.63
N LEU A 6 10.62 29.56 -19.58
CA LEU A 6 11.29 29.00 -18.39
C LEU A 6 10.35 28.08 -17.58
N LEU A 7 9.08 28.44 -17.45
CA LEU A 7 8.06 27.60 -16.81
C LEU A 7 7.77 26.32 -17.62
N LEU A 8 7.80 26.38 -18.96
CA LEU A 8 7.65 25.22 -19.84
C LEU A 8 8.87 24.29 -19.80
N LEU A 9 10.08 24.84 -19.60
CA LEU A 9 11.31 24.06 -19.49
C LEU A 9 11.56 23.49 -18.08
N ALA A 10 10.96 24.07 -17.04
CA ALA A 10 11.08 23.62 -15.65
C ALA A 10 10.80 22.12 -15.45
N PRO A 11 9.71 21.52 -15.98
CA PRO A 11 9.47 20.08 -15.85
C PRO A 11 10.50 19.22 -16.60
N PHE A 12 11.12 19.75 -17.66
CA PHE A 12 12.17 19.06 -18.41
C PHE A 12 13.54 19.14 -17.71
N LEU A 13 13.86 20.25 -17.04
CA LEU A 13 15.13 20.45 -16.32
C LEU A 13 15.14 19.76 -14.94
N TRP A 14 13.97 19.63 -14.31
CA TRP A 14 13.78 18.97 -13.02
C TRP A 14 14.43 17.57 -12.91
N PRO A 15 14.20 16.61 -13.84
CA PRO A 15 14.79 15.28 -13.73
C PRO A 15 16.31 15.30 -13.84
N PHE A 16 16.89 16.17 -14.68
CA PHE A 16 18.35 16.32 -14.78
C PHE A 16 18.95 16.89 -13.49
N TYR A 17 18.29 17.90 -12.90
CA TYR A 17 18.70 18.43 -11.61
C TYR A 17 18.66 17.37 -10.52
N LEU A 18 17.60 16.54 -10.47
CA LEU A 18 17.51 15.43 -9.53
C LEU A 18 18.64 14.41 -9.71
N VAL A 19 18.96 14.02 -10.94
CA VAL A 19 20.06 13.09 -11.21
C VAL A 19 21.40 13.67 -10.74
N VAL A 20 21.70 14.91 -11.10
CA VAL A 20 22.93 15.61 -10.68
C VAL A 20 22.99 15.72 -9.16
N TRP A 21 21.88 16.09 -8.52
CA TRP A 21 21.78 16.20 -7.07
C TRP A 21 22.02 14.86 -6.37
N CYS A 22 21.48 13.77 -6.94
CA CYS A 22 21.68 12.41 -6.43
C CYS A 22 23.15 11.98 -6.48
N PHE A 23 23.88 12.35 -7.54
CA PHE A 23 25.32 12.10 -7.66
C PHE A 23 26.15 12.98 -6.73
N GLN A 24 25.75 14.23 -6.52
CA GLN A 24 26.45 15.17 -5.63
C GLN A 24 26.23 14.88 -4.15
N ASN A 25 25.11 14.26 -3.77
CA ASN A 25 24.74 13.99 -2.38
C ASN A 25 24.41 12.50 -2.15
N PRO A 26 25.36 11.57 -2.39
CA PRO A 26 25.09 10.14 -2.35
C PRO A 26 24.56 9.65 -1.00
N ASP A 27 25.01 10.24 0.11
CA ASP A 27 24.57 9.85 1.45
C ASP A 27 23.13 10.27 1.74
N LYS A 28 22.74 11.47 1.30
CA LYS A 28 21.35 11.95 1.42
C LYS A 28 20.42 11.14 0.53
N THR A 29 20.86 10.73 -0.65
CA THR A 29 20.10 9.86 -1.56
C THR A 29 19.86 8.49 -0.91
N LYS A 30 20.87 7.89 -0.28
CA LYS A 30 20.72 6.63 0.47
C LYS A 30 19.77 6.78 1.65
N GLN A 31 19.87 7.87 2.40
CA GLN A 31 18.97 8.15 3.52
C GLN A 31 17.51 8.34 3.05
N ALA A 32 17.31 9.09 1.97
CA ALA A 32 16.00 9.29 1.36
C ALA A 32 15.42 7.96 0.88
N PHE A 33 16.19 7.14 0.17
CA PHE A 33 15.75 5.81 -0.26
C PHE A 33 15.40 4.91 0.93
N GLY A 34 16.20 4.93 2.00
CA GLY A 34 15.91 4.21 3.24
C GLY A 34 14.59 4.65 3.88
N SER A 35 14.34 5.96 3.93
CA SER A 35 13.10 6.54 4.44
C SER A 35 11.88 6.14 3.60
N VAL A 36 11.99 6.20 2.28
CA VAL A 36 10.91 5.78 1.36
C VAL A 36 10.65 4.28 1.50
N ARG A 37 11.70 3.46 1.57
CA ARG A 37 11.57 2.00 1.80
C ARG A 37 10.88 1.68 3.11
N GLU A 38 11.24 2.38 4.17
CA GLU A 38 10.62 2.23 5.48
C GLU A 38 9.14 2.66 5.46
N SER A 39 8.82 3.75 4.77
CA SER A 39 7.44 4.19 4.52
C SER A 39 6.63 3.16 3.73
N MET A 40 7.22 2.56 2.68
CA MET A 40 6.61 1.48 1.90
C MET A 40 6.27 0.27 2.76
N ARG A 41 7.11 -0.06 3.74
CA ARG A 41 6.86 -1.16 4.69
C ARG A 41 5.74 -0.85 5.67
N ARG A 42 5.64 0.40 6.15
CA ARG A 42 4.61 0.83 7.10
C ARG A 42 3.24 0.98 6.45
N HIS A 43 3.20 1.46 5.21
CA HIS A 43 1.95 1.74 4.49
C HIS A 43 1.90 1.05 3.14
N PRO A 44 2.00 -0.29 3.08
CA PRO A 44 2.10 -1.02 1.82
C PRO A 44 0.87 -0.77 0.93
N GLY A 45 -0.33 -0.70 1.52
CA GLY A 45 -1.56 -0.42 0.77
C GLY A 45 -1.56 0.94 0.07
N ALA A 46 -1.14 2.01 0.76
CA ALA A 46 -1.10 3.36 0.19
C ALA A 46 -0.12 3.46 -0.98
N TRP A 47 1.07 2.86 -0.82
CA TRP A 47 2.08 2.80 -1.89
C TRP A 47 1.61 1.96 -3.08
N THR A 48 0.93 0.84 -2.84
CA THR A 48 0.39 0.00 -3.93
C THR A 48 -0.68 0.76 -4.72
N TRP A 49 -1.52 1.57 -4.06
CA TRP A 49 -2.48 2.46 -4.72
C TRP A 49 -1.81 3.58 -5.51
N ALA A 50 -0.74 4.18 -4.99
CA ALA A 50 0.01 5.21 -5.70
C ALA A 50 0.63 4.65 -7.00
N VAL A 51 1.20 3.44 -6.94
CA VAL A 51 1.75 2.75 -8.13
C VAL A 51 0.64 2.35 -9.10
N ALA A 52 -0.51 1.89 -8.61
CA ALA A 52 -1.67 1.61 -9.47
C ALA A 52 -2.17 2.86 -10.19
N ALA A 53 -2.27 4.00 -9.50
CA ALA A 53 -2.66 5.27 -10.10
C ALA A 53 -1.66 5.70 -11.20
N LEU A 54 -0.36 5.56 -10.94
CA LEU A 54 0.68 5.83 -11.94
C LEU A 54 0.55 4.90 -13.16
N GLY A 55 0.39 3.60 -12.94
CA GLY A 55 0.19 2.63 -14.01
C GLY A 55 -1.05 2.92 -14.85
N LEU A 56 -2.11 3.42 -14.23
CA LEU A 56 -3.35 3.82 -14.91
C LEU A 56 -3.17 5.10 -15.74
N LEU A 57 -2.42 6.09 -15.24
CA LEU A 57 -2.04 7.28 -16.01
C LEU A 57 -1.18 6.91 -17.23
N ILE A 58 -0.19 6.03 -17.06
CA ILE A 58 0.64 5.52 -18.15
C ILE A 58 -0.23 4.74 -19.16
N GLY A 59 -1.09 3.86 -18.66
CA GLY A 59 -1.96 3.02 -19.49
C GLY A 59 -2.88 3.85 -20.37
N ILE A 60 -3.58 4.82 -19.76
CA ILE A 60 -4.51 5.72 -20.46
C ILE A 60 -3.76 6.67 -21.39
N GLY A 61 -2.65 7.28 -20.94
CA GLY A 61 -1.86 8.20 -21.77
C GLY A 61 -1.37 7.54 -23.06
N ASN A 62 -0.78 6.35 -22.95
CA ASN A 62 -0.31 5.62 -24.14
C ASN A 62 -1.47 5.11 -25.00
N LEU A 63 -2.65 4.86 -24.43
CA LEU A 63 -3.84 4.52 -25.20
C LEU A 63 -4.33 5.70 -26.05
N PHE A 64 -4.23 6.93 -25.53
CA PHE A 64 -4.51 8.15 -26.30
C PHE A 64 -3.52 8.35 -27.45
N ASP A 65 -2.25 7.99 -27.24
CA ASP A 65 -1.21 8.06 -28.27
C ASP A 65 -1.19 6.83 -29.21
N ALA A 66 -2.18 5.94 -29.10
CA ALA A 66 -2.27 4.67 -29.85
C ALA A 66 -1.05 3.73 -29.69
N GLU A 67 -0.23 3.93 -28.66
CA GLU A 67 0.88 3.06 -28.29
C GLU A 67 0.41 1.88 -27.43
N LEU A 68 -0.08 0.83 -28.10
CA LEU A 68 -0.62 -0.36 -27.45
C LEU A 68 0.37 -1.04 -26.49
N GLY A 69 1.68 -0.98 -26.77
CA GLY A 69 2.72 -1.55 -25.90
C GLY A 69 2.84 -0.82 -24.56
N GLY A 70 2.88 0.51 -24.58
CA GLY A 70 2.89 1.34 -23.37
C GLY A 70 1.59 1.21 -22.58
N ALA A 71 0.45 1.14 -23.28
CA ALA A 71 -0.85 0.94 -22.67
C ALA A 71 -0.92 -0.41 -21.93
N ALA A 72 -0.51 -1.50 -22.59
CA ALA A 72 -0.47 -2.84 -22.01
C ALA A 72 0.45 -2.91 -20.78
N ALA A 73 1.62 -2.28 -20.83
CA ALA A 73 2.53 -2.21 -19.68
C ALA A 73 1.89 -1.45 -18.50
N GLY A 74 1.24 -0.32 -18.76
CA GLY A 74 0.51 0.45 -17.75
C GLY A 74 -0.59 -0.37 -17.07
N PHE A 75 -1.44 -1.03 -17.85
CA PHE A 75 -2.51 -1.87 -17.31
C PHE A 75 -1.99 -3.14 -16.60
N ALA A 76 -0.88 -3.73 -17.06
CA ALA A 76 -0.23 -4.84 -16.36
C ALA A 76 0.27 -4.44 -14.97
N LEU A 77 0.81 -3.23 -14.82
CA LEU A 77 1.19 -2.68 -13.51
C LEU A 77 -0.03 -2.55 -12.59
N VAL A 78 -1.16 -2.07 -13.11
CA VAL A 78 -2.42 -1.97 -12.34
C VAL A 78 -2.90 -3.35 -11.90
N ALA A 79 -2.89 -4.34 -12.81
CA ALA A 79 -3.29 -5.71 -12.49
C ALA A 79 -2.40 -6.33 -11.39
N GLY A 80 -1.08 -6.14 -11.48
CA GLY A 80 -0.13 -6.57 -10.45
C GLY A 80 -0.41 -5.92 -9.09
N CYS A 81 -0.69 -4.62 -9.07
CA CYS A 81 -1.05 -3.89 -7.85
C CYS A 81 -2.35 -4.43 -7.23
N MET A 82 -3.35 -4.77 -8.04
CA MET A 82 -4.60 -5.34 -7.55
C MET A 82 -4.38 -6.70 -6.88
N GLY A 83 -3.49 -7.54 -7.44
CA GLY A 83 -3.09 -8.80 -6.83
C GLY A 83 -2.44 -8.62 -5.45
N VAL A 84 -1.56 -7.63 -5.31
CA VAL A 84 -0.93 -7.29 -4.03
C VAL A 84 -1.95 -6.78 -3.02
N LEU A 85 -2.88 -5.90 -3.44
CA LEU A 85 -3.96 -5.40 -2.57
C LEU A 85 -4.88 -6.52 -2.08
N LEU A 86 -5.20 -7.50 -2.93
CA LEU A 86 -5.96 -8.68 -2.54
C LEU A 86 -5.21 -9.52 -1.50
N LYS A 87 -3.90 -9.69 -1.65
CA LYS A 87 -3.07 -10.38 -0.67
C LYS A 87 -3.06 -9.66 0.68
N LEU A 88 -2.89 -8.33 0.68
CA LEU A 88 -2.92 -7.51 1.89
C LEU A 88 -4.29 -7.56 2.59
N ARG A 89 -5.38 -7.59 1.82
CA ARG A 89 -6.73 -7.78 2.38
C ARG A 89 -6.90 -9.14 3.05
N ARG A 90 -6.39 -10.20 2.42
CA ARG A 90 -6.45 -11.56 2.98
C ARG A 90 -5.66 -11.69 4.28
N SER A 91 -4.46 -11.08 4.37
CA SER A 91 -3.69 -11.08 5.61
C SER A 91 -4.41 -10.32 6.72
N ALA A 92 -4.94 -9.13 6.43
CA ALA A 92 -5.71 -8.37 7.41
C ALA A 92 -6.94 -9.14 7.91
N ALA A 93 -7.65 -9.85 7.03
CA ALA A 93 -8.77 -10.70 7.42
C ALA A 93 -8.33 -11.88 8.29
N ALA A 94 -7.18 -12.49 8.01
CA ALA A 94 -6.60 -13.56 8.82
C ALA A 94 -6.22 -13.09 10.23
N ASP A 95 -5.64 -11.89 10.35
CA ASP A 95 -5.28 -11.29 11.64
C ASP A 95 -6.52 -11.03 12.51
N VAL A 96 -7.60 -10.51 11.89
CA VAL A 96 -8.89 -10.31 12.59
C VAL A 96 -9.46 -11.66 13.04
N ALA A 97 -9.44 -12.68 12.17
CA ALA A 97 -9.92 -14.01 12.52
C ALA A 97 -9.09 -14.64 13.66
N ALA A 98 -7.78 -14.44 13.67
CA ALA A 98 -6.88 -14.89 14.74
C ALA A 98 -7.20 -14.19 16.07
N ALA A 99 -7.45 -12.87 16.05
CA ALA A 99 -7.85 -12.12 17.24
C ALA A 99 -9.19 -12.60 17.82
N VAL A 100 -10.17 -12.93 16.96
CA VAL A 100 -11.46 -13.49 17.38
C VAL A 100 -11.26 -14.88 17.99
N ARG A 101 -10.44 -15.75 17.38
CA ARG A 101 -10.10 -17.07 17.94
C ARG A 101 -9.41 -16.95 19.29
N ALA A 102 -8.41 -16.08 19.43
CA ALA A 102 -7.73 -15.87 20.70
C ALA A 102 -8.68 -15.41 21.82
N ARG A 103 -9.69 -14.57 21.51
CA ARG A 103 -10.74 -14.20 22.46
C ARG A 103 -11.65 -15.37 22.82
N ALA A 104 -12.06 -16.16 21.82
CA ALA A 104 -12.88 -17.35 22.05
C ALA A 104 -12.13 -18.41 22.90
N ASP A 105 -10.85 -18.63 22.63
CA ASP A 105 -9.98 -19.53 23.40
C ASP A 105 -9.81 -19.04 24.84
N ALA A 106 -9.61 -17.72 25.04
CA ALA A 106 -9.56 -17.13 26.37
C ALA A 106 -10.87 -17.30 27.14
N GLN A 107 -12.02 -17.12 26.49
CA GLN A 107 -13.35 -17.36 27.08
C GLN A 107 -13.57 -18.83 27.41
N HIS A 108 -13.13 -19.74 26.53
CA HIS A 108 -13.22 -21.18 26.76
C HIS A 108 -12.34 -21.62 27.95
N LEU A 109 -11.12 -21.09 28.05
CA LEU A 109 -10.23 -21.35 29.19
C LEU A 109 -10.79 -20.79 30.50
N ALA A 110 -11.41 -19.61 30.49
CA ALA A 110 -12.08 -19.06 31.67
C ALA A 110 -13.25 -19.95 32.12
N TYR A 111 -14.05 -20.44 31.17
CA TYR A 111 -15.11 -21.42 31.44
C TYR A 111 -14.56 -22.72 32.07
N LEU A 112 -13.49 -23.29 31.50
CA LEU A 112 -12.86 -24.50 32.03
C LEU A 112 -12.25 -24.31 33.42
N ARG A 113 -11.83 -23.09 33.76
CA ARG A 113 -11.33 -22.74 35.10
C ARG A 113 -12.43 -22.54 36.13
N GLY A 114 -13.70 -22.71 35.74
CA GLY A 114 -14.85 -22.49 36.62
C GLY A 114 -15.06 -21.03 36.98
N ASP A 115 -14.46 -20.12 36.20
CA ASP A 115 -14.52 -18.69 36.45
C ASP A 115 -15.85 -18.16 35.88
N GLU A 116 -16.82 -17.89 36.76
CA GLU A 116 -18.11 -17.33 36.38
C GLU A 116 -17.96 -15.83 36.08
N TRP A 117 -17.47 -15.49 34.87
CA TRP A 117 -17.32 -14.09 34.43
C TRP A 117 -18.69 -13.42 34.19
N GLY A 118 -19.36 -13.10 35.29
CA GLY A 118 -20.54 -12.24 35.33
C GLY A 118 -20.12 -10.78 35.34
N ILE A 119 -19.89 -10.17 34.17
CA ILE A 119 -19.89 -8.70 34.05
C ILE A 119 -20.76 -8.18 32.90
N TYR A 120 -21.18 -9.01 31.93
CA TYR A 120 -22.11 -8.57 30.86
C TYR A 120 -23.24 -9.55 30.56
N GLY A 121 -23.89 -10.08 31.60
CA GLY A 121 -25.36 -10.20 31.66
C GLY A 121 -26.19 -10.94 30.60
N THR A 122 -25.66 -11.52 29.51
CA THR A 122 -26.50 -12.24 28.55
C THR A 122 -25.88 -13.54 28.07
N ARG A 123 -26.50 -14.60 28.58
CA ARG A 123 -26.22 -16.02 28.44
C ARG A 123 -26.76 -16.52 27.10
N ASN A 124 -25.97 -17.27 26.34
CA ASN A 124 -26.47 -18.32 25.46
C ASN A 124 -25.65 -19.58 25.75
N ARG A 125 -26.06 -20.34 26.77
CA ARG A 125 -25.59 -21.71 26.90
C ARG A 125 -26.11 -22.47 25.68
N PRO A 126 -25.27 -23.18 24.91
CA PRO A 126 -25.78 -24.19 23.99
C PRO A 126 -26.53 -25.23 24.83
N ALA A 127 -27.76 -25.57 24.44
CA ALA A 127 -28.49 -26.65 25.08
C ALA A 127 -27.71 -27.94 24.88
N LEU A 128 -27.37 -28.60 25.99
CA LEU A 128 -26.83 -29.96 26.02
C LEU A 128 -27.88 -30.95 25.52
#